data_AF-X1LGM2-F1
#
_entry.id   AF-X1LGM2-F1
#
_cell.length_a   1.000
_cell.length_b   1.000
_cell.length_c   1.000
_cell.angle_alpha   90.00
_cell.angle_beta   90.00
_cell.angle_gamma   90.00
#
_symmetry.space_group_name_H-M   'P 1'
#
loop_
_entity.id
_entity.type
_entity.pdbx_description
1 polymer ?
#
loop_
_entity_poly.entity_id
_entity_poly.type
_entity_poly.pdbx_seq_one_letter_code
_entity_poly.pdbx_strand_id
1 'polypeptide(L)'
;ARLVKKGAVWSKEDYKYKLSSKCRFILKSLTSWDRGGRNPFILMGATIYLADKLLSKEFGQKPLLTQKIISIATDIAEYSIRDHYV
;
A
#
# COMPACT_ATOMS: atom_id res chain seq x y z
N ALA A 1 -4.64 5.48 -18.09
CA ALA A 1 -4.18 5.28 -16.69
C ALA A 1 -4.08 3.79 -16.37
N ARG A 2 -3.18 3.35 -15.45
CA ARG A 2 -3.02 1.92 -15.05
C ARG A 2 -4.33 1.28 -14.53
N LEU A 3 -5.22 2.09 -13.95
CA LEU A 3 -6.59 1.73 -13.58
C LEU A 3 -7.35 1.11 -14.76
N VAL A 4 -7.42 1.83 -15.89
CA VAL A 4 -8.11 1.39 -17.12
C VAL A 4 -7.47 0.14 -17.70
N LYS A 5 -6.13 0.08 -17.75
CA LYS A 5 -5.40 -1.10 -18.27
C LYS A 5 -5.60 -2.38 -17.45
N LYS A 6 -5.98 -2.28 -16.18
CA LYS A 6 -6.18 -3.42 -15.28
C LYS A 6 -7.66 -3.77 -15.06
N GLY A 7 -8.57 -3.14 -15.81
CA GLY A 7 -10.01 -3.35 -15.64
C GLY A 7 -10.53 -2.87 -14.29
N ALA A 8 -9.83 -1.93 -13.64
CA ALA A 8 -10.24 -1.42 -12.35
C ALA A 8 -11.51 -0.57 -12.54
N VAL A 9 -12.56 -0.92 -11.79
CA VAL A 9 -13.88 -0.28 -11.85
C VAL A 9 -13.89 1.09 -11.15
N TRP A 10 -12.76 1.53 -10.58
CA TRP A 10 -12.70 2.72 -9.75
C TRP A 10 -12.24 3.96 -10.50
N SER A 11 -12.85 5.09 -10.14
CA SER A 11 -12.25 6.40 -10.39
C SER A 11 -10.94 6.54 -9.59
N LYS A 12 -10.10 7.51 -9.99
CA LYS A 12 -8.86 7.82 -9.27
C LYS A 12 -9.13 8.24 -7.82
N GLU A 13 -10.22 8.97 -7.60
CA GLU A 13 -10.63 9.49 -6.30
C GLU A 13 -11.15 8.38 -5.39
N ASP A 14 -11.97 7.48 -5.93
CA ASP A 14 -12.44 6.28 -5.23
C ASP A 14 -11.28 5.42 -4.77
N TYR A 15 -10.32 5.16 -5.67
CA TYR A 15 -9.16 4.36 -5.34
C TYR A 15 -8.32 5.04 -4.24
N LYS A 16 -8.08 6.36 -4.35
CA LYS A 16 -7.35 7.12 -3.33
C LYS A 16 -8.04 7.04 -1.97
N TYR A 17 -9.36 7.20 -1.92
CA TYR A 17 -10.14 7.11 -0.70
C TYR A 17 -10.07 5.72 -0.06
N LYS A 18 -10.32 4.66 -0.86
CA LYS A 18 -10.26 3.27 -0.40
C LYS A 18 -8.87 2.90 0.10
N LEU A 19 -7.83 3.25 -0.65
CA LEU A 19 -6.43 3.01 -0.26
C LEU A 19 -6.10 3.72 1.05
N SER A 20 -6.44 5.00 1.17
CA SER A 20 -6.18 5.78 2.38
C SER A 20 -6.94 5.22 3.60
N SER A 21 -8.19 4.80 3.41
CA SER A 21 -9.00 4.16 4.44
C SER A 21 -8.38 2.83 4.88
N LYS A 22 -7.94 2.00 3.93
CA LYS A 22 -7.28 0.72 4.21
C LYS A 22 -5.93 0.90 4.94
N CYS A 23 -5.12 1.89 4.56
CA CYS A 23 -3.89 2.23 5.28
C CYS A 23 -4.18 2.60 6.74
N ARG A 24 -5.20 3.44 7.00
CA ARG A 24 -5.58 3.79 8.38
C ARG A 24 -6.06 2.58 9.17
N PHE A 25 -6.81 1.67 8.54
CA PHE A 25 -7.24 0.42 9.17
C PHE A 25 -6.04 -0.43 9.59
N ILE A 26 -5.09 -0.67 8.68
CA ILE A 26 -3.85 -1.42 8.96
C ILE A 26 -3.05 -0.75 10.08
N LEU A 27 -2.81 0.56 9.98
CA LEU A 27 -2.04 1.26 11.00
C LEU A 27 -2.72 1.13 12.37
N LYS A 28 -4.04 1.32 12.46
CA LYS A 28 -4.79 1.17 13.72
C LYS A 28 -4.69 -0.23 14.33
N SER A 29 -4.54 -1.29 13.52
CA SER A 29 -4.34 -2.65 14.02
C SER A 29 -2.92 -2.94 14.51
N LEU A 30 -1.93 -2.13 14.13
CA LEU A 30 -0.55 -2.27 14.62
C LEU A 30 -0.41 -1.71 16.03
N THR A 31 0.18 -2.51 16.93
CA THR A 31 0.50 -2.11 18.30
C THR A 31 1.70 -1.15 18.34
N SER A 32 1.96 -0.54 19.50
CA SER A 32 3.17 0.26 19.71
C SER A 32 4.45 -0.57 19.51
N TRP A 33 4.41 -1.86 19.85
CA TRP A 33 5.52 -2.80 19.62
C TRP A 33 5.78 -3.01 18.13
N ASP A 34 4.72 -3.18 17.34
CA ASP A 34 4.84 -3.33 15.88
C ASP A 34 5.34 -2.06 15.19
N ARG A 35 5.16 -0.89 15.80
CA ARG A 35 5.64 0.38 15.23
C ARG A 35 7.01 0.78 15.75
N GLY A 36 7.39 0.31 16.94
CA GLY A 36 8.62 0.66 17.63
C GLY A 36 9.87 0.21 16.85
N GLY A 37 10.89 1.07 16.81
CA GLY A 37 12.19 0.76 16.18
C GLY A 37 12.20 0.73 14.65
N ARG A 38 11.05 0.91 13.99
CA ARG A 38 10.94 0.96 12.52
C ARG A 38 10.97 2.40 12.03
N ASN A 39 11.62 2.62 10.89
CA ASN A 39 11.57 3.92 10.23
C ASN A 39 10.12 4.22 9.77
N PRO A 40 9.49 5.34 10.19
CA PRO A 40 8.10 5.65 9.85
C PRO A 40 7.82 5.71 8.34
N PHE A 41 8.80 6.11 7.53
CA PHE A 41 8.67 6.15 6.08
C PHE A 41 8.64 4.74 5.49
N ILE A 42 9.57 3.87 5.91
CA ILE A 42 9.61 2.47 5.46
C ILE A 42 8.31 1.76 5.85
N LEU A 43 7.84 1.96 7.08
CA LEU A 43 6.55 1.43 7.54
C LEU A 43 5.39 1.93 6.68
N MET A 44 5.37 3.22 6.31
CA MET A 44 4.36 3.78 5.41
C MET A 44 4.41 3.13 4.02
N GLY A 45 5.58 2.95 3.43
CA GLY A 45 5.76 2.29 2.13
C GLY A 45 5.26 0.85 2.14
N ALA A 46 5.61 0.08 3.17
CA ALA A 46 5.11 -1.28 3.37
C ALA A 46 3.58 -1.32 3.58
N THR A 47 3.04 -0.36 4.34
CA THR A 47 1.60 -0.25 4.58
C THR A 47 0.83 0.04 3.29
N ILE A 48 1.32 0.96 2.45
CA ILE A 48 0.69 1.28 1.16
C ILE A 48 0.68 0.06 0.25
N TYR A 49 1.79 -0.70 0.22
CA TYR A 49 1.90 -1.92 -0.56
C TYR A 49 0.90 -2.99 -0.09
N LEU A 50 0.82 -3.22 1.22
CA LEU A 50 -0.14 -4.14 1.83
C LEU A 50 -1.58 -3.71 1.56
N ALA A 51 -1.89 -2.42 1.67
CA ALA A 51 -3.22 -1.88 1.44
C ALA A 51 -3.70 -2.13 -0.01
N ASP A 52 -2.85 -1.88 -1.02
CA ASP A 52 -3.20 -2.16 -2.42
C ASP A 52 -3.40 -3.66 -2.68
N LYS A 53 -2.56 -4.51 -2.09
CA LYS A 53 -2.70 -5.97 -2.15
C LYS A 53 -4.01 -6.46 -1.55
N LEU A 54 -4.39 -5.96 -0.37
CA LEU A 54 -5.64 -6.33 0.29
C LEU A 54 -6.85 -5.84 -0.50
N LEU A 55 -6.86 -4.59 -0.97
CA LEU A 55 -7.93 -4.09 -1.83
C LEU A 55 -8.06 -4.91 -3.11
N SER A 56 -6.94 -5.30 -3.70
CA SER A 56 -6.95 -6.14 -4.90
C SER A 56 -7.56 -7.51 -4.63
N LYS A 57 -7.24 -8.11 -3.49
CA LYS A 57 -7.84 -9.39 -3.07
C LYS A 57 -9.33 -9.26 -2.76
N GLU A 58 -9.73 -8.21 -2.05
CA GLU A 58 -11.12 -7.95 -1.65
C GLU A 58 -12.04 -7.74 -2.86
N PHE A 59 -11.55 -7.11 -3.92
CA PHE A 59 -12.35 -6.78 -5.10
C PHE A 59 -12.04 -7.63 -6.32
N GLY A 60 -11.23 -8.69 -6.19
CA GLY A 60 -10.89 -9.61 -7.29
C GLY A 60 -10.11 -8.96 -8.43
N GLN A 61 -9.32 -7.92 -8.14
CA GLN A 61 -8.56 -7.14 -9.13
C GLN A 61 -7.06 -7.37 -8.99
N LYS A 62 -6.29 -6.91 -10.00
CA LYS A 62 -4.82 -6.94 -9.92
C LYS A 62 -4.29 -5.70 -9.17
N PRO A 63 -3.29 -5.85 -8.28
CA PRO A 63 -2.67 -4.73 -7.55
C PRO A 63 -2.15 -3.65 -8.46
N LEU A 64 -2.52 -2.40 -8.20
CA LEU A 64 -2.16 -1.27 -9.04
C LEU A 64 -0.73 -0.79 -8.74
N LEU A 65 -0.38 -0.79 -7.45
CA LEU A 65 0.86 -0.27 -6.89
C LEU A 65 1.86 -1.42 -6.68
N THR A 66 2.81 -1.53 -7.60
CA THR A 66 3.94 -2.44 -7.41
C THR A 66 4.95 -1.83 -6.45
N GLN A 67 5.80 -2.66 -5.84
CA GLN A 67 6.87 -2.19 -4.94
C GLN A 67 7.74 -1.12 -5.63
N LYS A 68 8.13 -1.32 -6.90
CA LYS A 68 8.77 -0.29 -7.74
C LYS A 68 8.03 1.06 -7.82
N ILE A 69 6.71 1.08 -7.98
CA ILE A 69 5.96 2.37 -8.06
C ILE A 69 6.00 3.06 -6.71
N ILE A 70 5.79 2.30 -5.64
CA ILE A 70 5.80 2.85 -4.28
C ILE A 70 7.20 3.39 -3.96
N SER A 71 8.24 2.64 -4.31
CA SER A 71 9.63 3.06 -4.18
C SER A 71 9.88 4.41 -4.85
N ILE A 72 9.52 4.55 -6.13
CA ILE A 72 9.65 5.82 -6.88
C ILE A 72 8.83 6.94 -6.24
N ALA A 73 7.61 6.66 -5.78
CA ALA A 73 6.71 7.67 -5.24
C ALA A 73 7.06 8.11 -3.81
N THR A 74 7.80 7.30 -3.07
CA THR A 74 8.12 7.53 -1.65
C THR A 74 9.61 7.76 -1.40
N ASP A 75 10.45 7.62 -2.43
CA ASP A 75 11.91 7.63 -2.34
C ASP A 75 12.47 6.59 -1.34
N ILE A 76 11.73 5.49 -1.14
CA ILE A 76 12.14 4.36 -0.30
C ILE A 76 12.69 3.28 -1.20
N ALA A 77 13.81 2.67 -0.82
CA ALA A 77 14.36 1.57 -1.60
C ALA A 77 13.39 0.37 -1.66
N GLU A 78 13.27 -0.24 -2.84
CA GLU A 78 12.31 -1.33 -3.08
C GLU A 78 12.51 -2.52 -2.14
N TYR A 79 13.76 -2.85 -1.80
CA TYR A 79 14.07 -3.92 -0.84
C TYR A 79 13.59 -3.59 0.57
N SER A 80 13.67 -2.33 1.02
CA SER A 80 13.20 -1.92 2.34
C SER A 80 11.69 -2.15 2.49
N ILE A 81 10.92 -1.92 1.41
CA ILE A 81 9.48 -2.20 1.37
C ILE A 81 9.23 -3.71 1.50
N ARG A 82 10.02 -4.53 0.81
CA ARG A 82 9.88 -6.00 0.84
C ARG A 82 10.21 -6.56 2.23
N ASP A 83 11.28 -6.10 2.85
CA ASP A 83 11.76 -6.65 4.12
C ASP A 83 10.88 -6.22 5.30
N HIS A 84 10.11 -5.14 5.16
CA HIS A 84 9.13 -4.68 6.17
C HIS A 84 7.72 -5.24 5.95
N TYR A 85 7.50 -6.01 4.89
CA TYR A 85 6.19 -6.59 4.55
C TYR A 85 5.92 -7.96 5.23
N VAL A 86 6.75 -8.38 6.19
CA VAL A 86 6.65 -9.70 6.86
C VAL A 86 5.34 -9.87 7.63
#